data_AF-A0A1E1VE52-F1
#
_entry.id   AF-A0A1E1VE52-F1
#
_cell.length_a   1.000
_cell.length_b   1.000
_cell.length_c   1.000
_cell.angle_alpha   90.00
_cell.angle_beta   90.00
_cell.angle_gamma   90.00
#
_symmetry.space_group_name_H-M   'P 1'
#
loop_
_entity.id
_entity.type
_entity.pdbx_description
1 polymer ?
#
loop_
_entity_poly.entity_id
_entity_poly.type
_entity_poly.pdbx_seq_one_letter_code
_entity_poly.pdbx_strand_id
1 'polypeptide(L)'
;MRALATLPVIVLIGLLVGSVVTAGAEVPLILDRTIPLDGVSGRIGHVAVDIAGQRLLVAELGNDSFDIVDLKAESILNRIGGLREPQGIAYVPD
;
A
#
# COMPACT_ATOMS: atom_id res chain seq x y z
N MET A 1 -26.87 7.88 58.08
CA MET A 1 -25.81 8.63 57.37
C MET A 1 -25.08 7.68 56.43
N ARG A 2 -25.26 7.90 55.11
CA ARG A 2 -24.34 7.60 53.98
C ARG A 2 -23.49 6.32 54.05
N ALA A 3 -24.04 5.19 53.64
CA ALA A 3 -23.24 4.02 53.23
C ALA A 3 -23.75 3.32 51.95
N LEU A 4 -24.71 3.93 51.23
CA LEU A 4 -25.35 3.31 50.07
C LEU A 4 -24.96 3.94 48.71
N ALA A 5 -24.11 4.96 48.71
CA ALA A 5 -23.71 5.69 47.50
C ALA A 5 -22.31 5.32 46.97
N THR A 6 -21.59 4.41 47.63
CA THR A 6 -20.20 4.05 47.30
C THR A 6 -20.06 2.83 46.36
N LEU A 7 -21.05 1.94 46.34
CA LEU A 7 -21.07 0.74 45.48
C LEU A 7 -21.19 1.00 43.96
N PRO A 8 -22.00 1.95 43.45
CA PRO A 8 -22.09 2.16 42.00
C PRO A 8 -20.85 2.88 41.42
N VAL A 9 -20.11 3.60 42.26
CA VAL A 9 -18.89 4.34 41.85
C VAL A 9 -17.72 3.36 41.60
N ILE A 10 -17.61 2.30 42.39
CA ILE A 10 -16.54 1.29 42.24
C ILE A 10 -16.73 0.45 40.96
N VAL A 11 -17.97 0.12 40.61
CA VAL A 11 -18.28 -0.64 39.38
C VAL A 11 -18.01 0.20 38.12
N LEU A 12 -18.30 1.50 38.17
CA LEU A 12 -18.03 2.42 37.05
C LEU A 12 -16.53 2.62 36.82
N ILE A 13 -15.72 2.66 37.88
CA ILE A 13 -14.26 2.77 37.77
C ILE A 13 -13.65 1.47 37.22
N GLY A 14 -14.15 0.29 37.62
CA GLY A 14 -13.68 -0.99 37.09
C GLY A 14 -13.96 -1.18 35.59
N LEU A 15 -15.06 -0.60 35.08
CA LEU A 15 -15.44 -0.67 33.66
C LEU A 15 -14.59 0.24 32.76
N LEU A 16 -13.98 1.29 33.31
CA LEU A 16 -13.12 2.25 32.58
C LEU A 16 -11.66 1.78 32.42
N VAL A 17 -11.24 0.73 33.13
CA VAL A 17 -9.85 0.22 33.11
C VAL A 17 -9.66 -0.91 32.08
N GLY A 18 -10.75 -1.42 31.47
CA GLY A 18 -10.77 -2.67 30.70
C GLY A 18 -10.40 -2.60 29.22
N SER A 19 -9.91 -1.48 28.66
CA SER A 19 -9.60 -1.43 27.22
C SER A 19 -8.41 -0.53 26.91
N VAL A 20 -7.23 -0.91 27.42
CA VAL A 20 -5.99 -0.49 26.77
C VAL A 20 -5.86 -1.32 25.50
N VAL A 21 -6.36 -0.79 24.38
CA VAL A 21 -6.02 -1.31 23.06
C VAL A 21 -4.56 -0.96 22.82
N THR A 22 -3.68 -1.95 22.92
CA THR A 22 -2.29 -1.77 22.49
C THR A 22 -2.31 -1.67 20.98
N ALA A 23 -1.93 -0.51 20.42
CA ALA A 23 -1.58 -0.44 19.00
C ALA A 23 -0.50 -1.52 18.76
N GLY A 24 -0.79 -2.48 17.87
CA GLY A 24 0.16 -3.51 17.52
C GLY A 24 1.45 -2.86 17.05
N ALA A 25 2.60 -3.39 17.48
CA ALA A 25 3.89 -2.89 17.01
C ALA A 25 3.93 -2.98 15.47
N GLU A 26 3.96 -1.83 14.80
CA GLU A 26 4.12 -1.77 13.36
C GLU A 26 5.51 -2.34 13.02
N VAL A 27 5.54 -3.46 12.31
CA VAL A 27 6.77 -3.97 11.73
C VAL A 27 7.16 -2.99 10.61
N PRO A 28 8.36 -2.38 10.66
CA PRO A 28 8.75 -1.42 9.66
C PRO A 28 8.87 -2.10 8.30
N LEU A 29 8.47 -1.39 7.24
CA LEU A 29 8.79 -1.81 5.88
C LEU A 29 10.30 -1.73 5.69
N ILE A 30 10.90 -2.85 5.31
CA ILE A 30 12.29 -2.90 4.86
C ILE A 30 12.31 -2.96 3.34
N LEU A 31 13.37 -2.41 2.74
CA LEU A 31 13.58 -2.55 1.31
C LEU A 31 13.86 -4.02 1.00
N ASP A 32 12.88 -4.69 0.38
CA ASP A 32 13.05 -6.06 -0.12
C ASP A 32 13.92 -6.06 -1.37
N ARG A 33 13.48 -5.32 -2.40
CA ARG A 33 14.07 -5.33 -3.74
C ARG A 33 13.97 -3.99 -4.45
N THR A 34 14.90 -3.78 -5.39
CA THR A 34 14.91 -2.63 -6.31
C THR A 34 14.96 -3.17 -7.74
N ILE A 35 13.93 -2.87 -8.53
CA ILE A 35 13.86 -3.25 -9.95
C ILE A 35 14.20 -2.01 -10.79
N PRO A 36 15.28 -2.03 -11.59
CA PRO A 36 15.59 -0.90 -12.46
C PRO A 36 14.56 -0.79 -13.59
N LEU A 37 14.07 0.44 -13.84
CA LEU A 37 13.22 0.75 -14.97
C LEU A 37 14.07 1.36 -16.09
N ASP A 38 14.81 0.49 -16.80
CA ASP A 38 15.75 0.94 -17.83
C ASP A 38 15.04 1.63 -19.00
N GLY A 39 15.66 2.67 -19.54
CA GLY A 39 15.11 3.46 -20.65
C GLY A 39 13.90 4.32 -20.28
N VAL A 40 13.62 4.53 -18.99
CA VAL A 40 12.66 5.53 -18.50
C VAL A 40 13.33 6.87 -18.32
N SER A 41 12.63 7.92 -18.71
CA SER A 41 13.01 9.30 -18.42
C SER A 41 11.86 10.09 -17.82
N GLY A 42 12.18 11.09 -17.01
CA GLY A 42 11.18 11.96 -16.39
C GLY A 42 10.40 11.30 -15.24
N ARG A 43 9.18 11.78 -15.01
CA ARG A 43 8.36 11.42 -13.85
C ARG A 43 7.62 10.10 -14.08
N ILE A 44 7.70 9.18 -13.12
CA ILE A 44 6.75 8.05 -13.00
C ILE A 44 5.45 8.52 -12.33
N GLY A 45 4.33 7.98 -12.79
CA GLY A 45 2.98 8.29 -12.35
C GLY A 45 2.41 7.21 -11.43
N HIS A 46 1.16 6.80 -11.68
CA HIS A 46 0.52 5.74 -10.89
C HIS A 46 1.06 4.35 -11.21
N VAL A 47 0.85 3.45 -10.25
CA VAL A 47 1.16 2.03 -10.35
C VAL A 47 -0.08 1.19 -10.03
N ALA A 48 -0.25 0.09 -10.75
CA ALA A 48 -1.23 -0.96 -10.45
C ALA A 48 -0.54 -2.31 -10.34
N VAL A 49 -1.17 -3.26 -9.65
CA VAL A 49 -0.59 -4.59 -9.44
C VAL A 49 -1.57 -5.66 -9.87
N ASP A 50 -1.04 -6.65 -10.60
CA ASP A 50 -1.67 -7.94 -10.80
C ASP A 50 -1.00 -8.94 -9.86
N ILE A 51 -1.69 -9.24 -8.74
CA ILE A 51 -1.18 -10.16 -7.71
C ILE A 51 -1.12 -11.59 -8.24
N ALA A 52 -2.10 -12.03 -9.03
CA ALA A 52 -2.19 -13.41 -9.50
C ALA A 52 -1.10 -13.71 -10.52
N GLY A 53 -0.87 -12.80 -11.46
CA GLY A 53 0.19 -12.92 -12.47
C GLY A 53 1.56 -12.43 -12.00
N GLN A 54 1.68 -11.87 -10.79
CA GLN A 54 2.94 -11.32 -10.26
C GLN A 54 3.53 -10.23 -11.16
N ARG A 55 2.69 -9.29 -11.60
CA ARG A 55 3.09 -8.18 -12.48
C ARG A 55 2.82 -6.84 -11.82
N LEU A 56 3.76 -5.91 -11.97
CA LEU A 56 3.55 -4.51 -11.63
C LEU A 56 3.38 -3.71 -12.92
N LEU A 57 2.42 -2.81 -12.91
CA LEU A 57 2.09 -1.94 -14.01
C LEU A 57 2.52 -0.52 -13.61
N VAL A 58 3.46 0.10 -14.33
CA VAL A 58 3.98 1.46 -14.05
C VAL A 58 3.64 2.45 -15.17
N ALA A 59 2.86 3.50 -14.88
CA ALA A 59 2.66 4.61 -15.81
C ALA A 59 3.88 5.55 -15.79
N GLU A 60 4.47 5.84 -16.95
CA GLU A 60 5.67 6.65 -17.06
C GLU A 60 5.33 7.98 -17.75
N LEU A 61 4.82 8.90 -16.94
CA LEU A 61 4.29 10.18 -17.41
C LEU A 61 5.31 10.97 -18.23
N GLY A 62 6.56 11.06 -17.77
CA GLY A 62 7.62 11.78 -18.49
C GLY A 62 8.19 11.05 -19.70
N ASN A 63 7.87 9.75 -19.85
CA ASN A 63 8.41 8.88 -20.90
C ASN A 63 7.38 8.56 -21.98
N ASP A 64 6.15 9.08 -21.87
CA ASP A 64 5.03 8.81 -22.79
C ASP A 64 4.80 7.30 -23.01
N SER A 65 4.88 6.57 -21.91
CA SER A 65 5.09 5.13 -21.90
C SER A 65 4.46 4.46 -20.67
N PHE A 66 4.28 3.15 -20.75
CA PHE A 66 3.78 2.33 -19.68
C PHE A 66 4.49 0.98 -19.65
N ASP A 67 5.00 0.58 -18.48
CA ASP A 67 5.76 -0.65 -18.29
C ASP A 67 4.96 -1.75 -17.59
N ILE A 68 5.08 -2.96 -18.12
CA ILE A 68 4.70 -4.20 -17.45
C ILE A 68 5.99 -4.81 -16.90
N VAL A 69 6.10 -4.88 -15.57
CA VAL A 69 7.24 -5.43 -14.85
C VAL A 69 6.87 -6.81 -14.31
N ASP A 70 7.74 -7.79 -14.55
CA ASP A 70 7.66 -9.11 -13.93
C ASP A 70 8.31 -9.04 -12.53
N LEU A 71 7.52 -9.23 -11.48
CA LEU A 71 8.00 -9.16 -10.09
C LEU A 71 8.85 -10.37 -9.68
N LYS A 72 8.73 -11.49 -10.41
CA LYS A 72 9.51 -12.70 -10.16
C LYS A 72 10.85 -12.66 -10.87
N ALA A 73 10.86 -12.18 -12.11
CA ALA A 73 12.08 -12.04 -12.91
C ALA A 73 12.81 -10.71 -12.67
N GLU A 74 12.21 -9.79 -11.90
CA GLU A 74 12.80 -8.49 -11.52
C GLU A 74 13.22 -7.67 -12.75
N SER A 75 12.37 -7.66 -13.78
CA SER A 75 12.68 -7.05 -15.07
C SER A 75 11.43 -6.56 -15.78
N ILE A 76 11.64 -5.66 -16.75
CA ILE A 76 10.58 -5.19 -17.64
C ILE A 76 10.20 -6.33 -18.58
N LEU A 77 8.96 -6.80 -18.50
CA LEU A 77 8.39 -7.79 -19.40
C LEU A 77 8.03 -7.16 -20.75
N ASN A 78 7.47 -5.95 -20.73
CA ASN A 78 7.08 -5.21 -21.92
C ASN A 78 6.94 -3.71 -21.63
N ARG A 79 7.17 -2.88 -22.65
CA ARG A 79 6.91 -1.43 -22.64
C ARG A 79 5.96 -1.05 -23.75
N ILE A 80 4.91 -0.31 -23.41
CA ILE A 80 3.95 0.27 -24.36
C ILE A 80 4.23 1.77 -24.46
N GLY A 81 4.86 2.19 -25.56
CA GLY A 81 5.13 3.61 -25.83
C GLY A 81 4.05 4.30 -26.66
N GLY A 82 4.28 5.58 -26.96
CA GLY A 82 3.39 6.38 -27.81
C GLY A 82 2.14 6.88 -27.11
N LEU A 83 2.16 6.87 -25.77
CA LEU A 83 1.11 7.45 -24.94
C LEU A 83 1.30 8.98 -24.87
N ARG A 84 0.36 9.68 -24.25
CA ARG A 84 0.48 11.12 -23.97
C ARG A 84 0.28 11.34 -22.49
N GLU A 85 1.39 11.57 -21.79
CA GLU A 85 1.46 11.79 -20.35
C GLU A 85 0.56 10.81 -19.56
N PRO A 86 0.79 9.49 -19.68
CA PRO A 86 -0.06 8.51 -19.01
C PRO A 86 0.01 8.72 -17.50
N GLN A 87 -1.17 8.84 -16.87
CA GLN A 87 -1.28 9.01 -15.43
C GLN A 87 -2.08 7.89 -14.79
N GLY A 88 -3.28 7.60 -15.29
CA GLY A 88 -4.18 6.63 -14.69
C GLY A 88 -3.90 5.20 -15.14
N ILE A 89 -3.99 4.26 -14.19
CA ILE A 89 -3.88 2.84 -14.49
C ILE A 89 -4.70 1.98 -13.52
N ALA A 90 -5.27 0.89 -14.04
CA ALA A 90 -5.93 -0.14 -13.25
C ALA A 90 -5.65 -1.52 -13.86
N TYR A 91 -5.55 -2.53 -13.00
CA TYR A 91 -5.65 -3.92 -13.39
C TYR A 91 -7.05 -4.42 -13.03
N VAL A 92 -7.74 -5.05 -13.98
CA VAL A 92 -9.06 -5.64 -13.78
C VAL A 92 -8.91 -7.15 -13.99
N PRO A 93 -9.10 -7.98 -12.96
CA PRO A 93 -9.17 -9.42 -13.15
C PRO A 93 -10.46 -9.79 -13.91
N ASP A 94 -10.42 -10.91 -14.63
CA ASP A 94 -11.59 -11.47 -15.31
C ASP A 94 -12.69 -11.94 -14.33
#